data_AF-E3FKB8-F1
#
_entry.id   AF-E3FKB8-F1
#
_cell.length_a   1.000
_cell.length_b   1.000
_cell.length_c   1.000
_cell.angle_alpha   90.00
_cell.angle_beta   90.00
_cell.angle_gamma   90.00
#
_symmetry.space_group_name_H-M   'P 1'
#
loop_
_entity.id
_entity.type
_entity.pdbx_description
1 polymer ?
#
loop_
_entity_poly.entity_id
_entity_poly.type
_entity_poly.pdbx_seq_one_letter_code
_entity_poly.pdbx_strand_id
1 'polypeptide(L)'
;MPAGPGLTRGLVWPHATGSIRGLGRSPSMVPTRRQQPLHGTNHVFACPHCGGRRKVLAEVTTSQAVRSILQHWGLPSQPGRLSPARGPPQRGGGLSPQQSSS
;
A
#
# COMPACT_ATOMS: atom_id res chain seq x y z
N MET A 1 -44.17 36.72 26.04
CA MET A 1 -44.38 35.84 24.88
C MET A 1 -43.02 35.60 24.22
N PRO A 2 -42.55 34.37 23.94
CA PRO A 2 -42.47 33.09 24.70
C PRO A 2 -40.98 32.72 25.03
N ALA A 3 -40.62 32.03 26.13
CA ALA A 3 -40.68 30.58 26.46
C ALA A 3 -39.56 29.68 25.85
N GLY A 4 -38.51 29.44 26.66
CA GLY A 4 -37.75 28.16 26.87
C GLY A 4 -36.91 27.54 25.73
N PRO A 5 -36.23 26.38 25.97
CA PRO A 5 -35.67 25.80 27.21
C PRO A 5 -34.17 25.39 27.02
N GLY A 6 -33.34 25.30 28.08
CA GLY A 6 -33.21 24.09 28.90
C GLY A 6 -32.06 23.16 28.43
N LEU A 7 -30.81 23.48 28.79
CA LEU A 7 -29.68 22.55 28.69
C LEU A 7 -29.90 21.41 29.67
N THR A 8 -30.41 20.29 29.16
CA THR A 8 -30.64 19.07 29.93
C THR A 8 -29.57 18.04 29.60
N ARG A 9 -28.90 17.61 30.68
CA ARG A 9 -28.50 16.22 30.97
C ARG A 9 -27.39 15.61 30.12
N GLY A 10 -26.19 15.67 30.70
CA GLY A 10 -25.42 14.48 31.11
C GLY A 10 -25.47 13.26 30.21
N LEU A 11 -24.47 13.14 29.34
CA LEU A 11 -24.03 11.84 28.85
C LEU A 11 -23.21 11.17 29.96
N VAL A 12 -23.90 10.44 30.84
CA VAL A 12 -23.26 9.39 31.64
C VAL A 12 -22.87 8.27 30.68
N TRP A 13 -21.57 8.06 30.49
CA TRP A 13 -21.07 6.86 29.84
C TRP A 13 -21.35 5.67 30.77
N PRO A 14 -22.12 4.64 30.37
CA PRO A 14 -22.11 3.40 31.12
C PRO A 14 -20.71 2.79 30.98
N HIS A 15 -20.01 2.65 32.10
CA HIS A 15 -18.80 1.84 32.18
C HIS A 15 -19.18 0.41 31.77
N ALA A 16 -18.84 0.04 30.54
CA ALA A 16 -18.94 -1.32 30.06
C ALA A 16 -17.89 -2.18 30.79
N THR A 17 -18.22 -2.68 31.98
CA THR A 17 -17.45 -3.75 32.63
C THR A 17 -17.78 -5.08 31.94
N GLY A 18 -17.24 -5.25 30.73
CA GLY A 18 -17.26 -6.50 29.99
C GLY A 18 -16.09 -7.39 30.42
N SER A 19 -16.42 -8.45 31.17
CA SER A 19 -15.54 -9.51 31.66
C SER A 19 -14.68 -10.14 30.56
N ILE A 20 -13.37 -9.86 30.55
CA ILE A 20 -12.34 -10.55 29.73
C ILE A 20 -12.01 -11.94 30.30
N ARG A 21 -12.96 -12.88 30.27
CA ARG A 21 -12.67 -14.29 30.51
C ARG A 21 -13.01 -15.09 29.27
N GLY A 22 -11.98 -15.39 28.50
CA GLY A 22 -12.05 -16.18 27.29
C GLY A 22 -10.68 -16.33 26.65
N LEU A 23 -9.74 -16.99 27.36
CA LEU A 23 -8.53 -17.54 26.76
C LEU A 23 -8.93 -18.71 25.84
N GLY A 24 -9.56 -18.39 24.72
CA GLY A 24 -9.75 -19.31 23.61
C GLY A 24 -8.46 -19.39 22.81
N ARG A 25 -7.60 -20.35 23.15
CA ARG A 25 -6.53 -20.84 22.26
C ARG A 25 -7.15 -21.30 20.95
N SER A 26 -6.86 -20.62 19.85
CA SER A 26 -6.41 -21.28 18.60
C SER A 26 -6.03 -20.24 17.56
N PRO A 27 -4.86 -20.40 16.93
CA PRO A 27 -4.94 -20.59 15.49
C PRO A 27 -4.25 -21.89 15.09
N SER A 28 -5.04 -22.76 14.49
CA SER A 28 -4.60 -23.80 13.57
C SER A 28 -3.51 -23.23 12.64
N MET A 29 -2.29 -23.72 12.82
CA MET A 29 -1.20 -23.56 11.86
C MET A 29 -1.59 -24.32 10.60
N VAL A 30 -2.36 -23.68 9.73
CA VAL A 30 -2.39 -24.09 8.34
C VAL A 30 -1.04 -23.65 7.77
N PRO A 31 -0.14 -24.56 7.36
CA PRO A 31 1.03 -24.14 6.62
C PRO A 31 0.49 -23.57 5.31
N THR A 32 0.46 -22.24 5.22
CA THR A 32 0.21 -21.58 3.94
C THR A 32 1.32 -22.10 3.05
N ARG A 33 0.95 -22.89 2.04
CA ARG A 33 1.85 -23.35 0.99
C ARG A 33 2.69 -22.14 0.59
N ARG A 34 3.96 -22.10 1.01
CA ARG A 34 4.93 -21.14 0.50
C ARG A 34 5.03 -21.48 -0.98
N GLN A 35 4.20 -20.84 -1.79
CA GLN A 35 4.47 -20.73 -3.21
C GLN A 35 5.76 -19.94 -3.25
N GLN A 36 6.86 -20.69 -3.40
CA GLN A 36 8.20 -20.14 -3.52
C GLN A 36 8.14 -19.11 -4.66
N PRO A 37 8.54 -17.85 -4.43
CA PRO A 37 8.57 -16.87 -5.51
C PRO A 37 9.57 -17.38 -6.54
N LEU A 38 9.14 -17.48 -7.81
CA LEU A 38 10.06 -17.66 -8.92
C LEU A 38 11.01 -16.46 -8.90
N HIS A 39 12.28 -16.68 -8.53
CA HIS A 39 13.33 -15.66 -8.53
C HIS A 39 13.54 -15.24 -9.99
N GLY A 40 12.98 -14.09 -10.39
CA GLY A 40 13.15 -13.58 -11.76
C GLY A 40 12.19 -12.46 -12.16
N THR A 41 11.03 -12.34 -11.52
CA THR A 41 10.09 -11.24 -11.76
C THR A 41 9.81 -10.50 -10.45
N ASN A 42 10.34 -9.28 -10.31
CA ASN A 42 10.04 -8.42 -9.16
C ASN A 42 8.54 -8.06 -9.17
N HIS A 43 7.73 -8.88 -8.52
CA HIS A 43 6.30 -8.62 -8.40
C HIS A 43 6.07 -7.40 -7.51
N VAL A 44 5.39 -6.38 -8.02
CA VAL A 44 5.05 -5.15 -7.26
C VAL A 44 4.24 -5.44 -5.99
N PHE A 45 3.59 -6.61 -5.91
CA PHE A 45 2.86 -7.07 -4.73
C PHE A 45 3.65 -8.03 -3.82
N ALA A 46 4.93 -8.28 -4.08
CA ALA A 46 5.80 -9.02 -3.16
C ALA A 46 6.63 -8.04 -2.32
N CYS A 47 6.85 -8.34 -1.04
CA CYS A 47 7.81 -7.60 -0.21
C CYS A 47 9.24 -7.94 -0.66
N PRO A 48 10.09 -6.95 -0.99
CA PRO A 48 11.45 -7.22 -1.45
C PRO A 48 12.34 -7.82 -0.34
N HIS A 49 11.97 -7.66 0.94
CA HIS A 49 12.76 -8.17 2.07
C HIS A 49 12.39 -9.59 2.49
N CYS A 50 11.10 -9.95 2.45
CA CYS A 50 10.61 -11.24 2.98
C CYS A 50 9.78 -12.08 2.00
N GLY A 51 9.49 -11.57 0.80
CA GLY A 51 8.65 -12.26 -0.20
C GLY A 51 7.15 -12.35 0.16
N GLY A 52 6.73 -11.79 1.30
CA GLY A 52 5.31 -11.75 1.70
C GLY A 52 4.44 -10.94 0.74
N ARG A 53 3.14 -11.23 0.71
CA ARG A 53 2.18 -10.58 -0.20
C ARG A 53 1.69 -9.24 0.35
N ARG A 54 1.89 -8.16 -0.41
CA ARG A 54 1.36 -6.82 -0.17
C ARG A 54 -0.06 -6.69 -0.74
N LYS A 55 -0.84 -5.75 -0.20
CA LYS A 55 -2.21 -5.41 -0.62
C LYS A 55 -2.29 -3.91 -0.91
N VAL A 56 -3.12 -3.51 -1.88
CA VAL A 56 -3.48 -2.10 -2.08
C VAL A 56 -4.41 -1.69 -0.94
N LEU A 57 -4.07 -0.60 -0.24
CA LEU A 57 -4.86 -0.11 0.89
C LEU A 57 -5.83 1.01 0.48
N ALA A 58 -5.41 1.89 -0.43
CA ALA A 58 -6.20 2.98 -0.95
C ALA A 58 -5.61 3.47 -2.30
N GLU A 59 -6.45 4.12 -3.09
CA GLU A 59 -6.04 4.89 -4.28
C GLU A 59 -6.24 6.39 -4.00
N VAL A 60 -5.24 7.20 -4.31
CA VAL A 60 -5.31 8.66 -4.15
C VAL A 60 -5.59 9.29 -5.51
N THR A 61 -6.83 9.73 -5.72
CA THR A 61 -7.28 10.26 -7.02
C THR A 61 -7.30 11.79 -7.07
N THR A 62 -7.34 12.46 -5.92
CA THR A 62 -7.40 13.92 -5.86
C THR A 62 -6.00 14.53 -5.95
N SER A 63 -5.81 15.44 -6.91
CA SER A 63 -4.52 16.13 -7.12
C SER A 63 -4.04 16.92 -5.89
N GLN A 64 -4.97 17.47 -5.10
CA GLN A 64 -4.65 18.14 -3.84
C GLN A 64 -4.02 17.19 -2.82
N ALA A 65 -4.59 16.00 -2.62
CA ALA A 65 -4.06 15.01 -1.69
C ALA A 65 -2.66 14.54 -2.12
N VAL A 66 -2.46 14.30 -3.43
CA VAL A 66 -1.13 13.98 -3.98
C VAL A 66 -0.12 15.08 -3.67
N ARG A 67 -0.47 16.35 -3.89
CA ARG A 67 0.43 17.49 -3.59
C ARG A 67 0.78 17.58 -2.11
N SER A 68 -0.19 17.43 -1.21
CA SER A 68 0.05 17.47 0.23
C SER A 68 1.04 16.39 0.68
N ILE A 69 0.91 15.16 0.15
CA ILE A 69 1.82 14.06 0.45
C ILE A 69 3.24 14.39 -0.03
N LEU A 70 3.38 14.84 -1.28
CA LEU A 70 4.69 15.16 -1.85
C LEU A 70 5.38 16.31 -1.09
N GLN A 71 4.63 17.36 -0.76
CA GLN A 71 5.15 18.49 0.02
C GLN A 71 5.60 18.07 1.42
N HIS A 72 4.82 17.20 2.08
CA HIS A 72 5.18 16.67 3.39
C HIS A 72 6.50 15.87 3.36
N TRP A 73 6.79 15.18 2.26
CA TRP A 73 8.05 14.47 2.05
C TRP A 73 9.19 15.35 1.50
N GLY A 74 8.95 16.63 1.24
CA GLY A 74 9.94 17.53 0.63
C GLY A 74 10.24 17.22 -0.85
N LEU A 75 9.31 16.57 -1.56
CA LEU A 75 9.44 16.25 -2.98
C LEU A 75 8.79 17.33 -3.86
N PRO A 76 9.23 17.46 -5.14
CA PRO A 76 8.57 18.33 -6.10
C PRO A 76 7.08 17.96 -6.27
N SER A 77 6.18 18.90 -6.00
CA SER A 77 4.73 18.70 -6.11
C SER A 77 4.13 19.23 -7.41
N GLN A 78 4.92 19.90 -8.25
CA GLN A 78 4.51 20.31 -9.59
C GLN A 78 4.64 19.12 -10.55
N PRO A 79 3.66 18.90 -11.44
CA PRO A 79 3.74 17.83 -12.43
C PRO A 79 4.97 18.03 -13.32
N GLY A 80 5.72 16.96 -13.56
CA GLY A 80 6.84 16.97 -14.49
C GLY A 80 6.38 17.18 -15.93
N ARG A 81 7.30 17.64 -16.80
CA ARG A 81 7.05 17.70 -18.25
C ARG A 81 6.80 16.29 -18.77
N LEU A 82 5.74 16.11 -19.55
CA LEU A 82 5.46 14.84 -20.23
C LEU A 82 6.58 14.54 -21.24
N SER A 83 7.22 13.38 -21.12
CA SER A 83 8.14 12.85 -22.12
C SER A 83 7.35 12.17 -23.24
N PRO A 84 7.86 12.16 -24.50
CA PRO A 84 7.30 11.33 -25.56
C PRO A 84 7.17 9.86 -25.13
N ALA A 85 6.17 9.16 -25.66
CA ALA A 85 6.02 7.73 -25.43
C ALA A 85 7.30 6.99 -25.87
N ARG A 86 7.84 6.15 -25.00
CA ARG A 86 8.98 5.29 -25.34
C ARG A 86 8.54 4.26 -26.38
N GLY A 87 9.42 3.96 -27.34
CA GLY A 87 9.22 2.86 -28.29
C GLY A 87 9.12 1.51 -27.57
N PRO A 88 8.64 0.46 -28.26
CA PRO A 88 8.52 -0.87 -27.67
C PRO A 88 9.88 -1.39 -27.18
N PRO A 89 9.90 -2.20 -26.10
CA PRO A 89 11.13 -2.85 -25.65
C PRO A 89 11.72 -3.70 -26.79
N GLN A 90 13.00 -3.49 -27.11
CA GLN A 90 13.70 -4.27 -28.12
C GLN A 90 13.81 -5.72 -27.63
N ARG A 91 13.33 -6.69 -28.42
CA ARG A 91 13.48 -8.11 -28.12
C ARG A 91 14.95 -8.52 -28.35
N GLY A 92 15.77 -8.41 -27.31
CA GLY A 92 17.09 -9.03 -27.25
C GLY A 92 18.21 -8.27 -27.97
N GLY A 93 19.28 -7.97 -27.24
CA GLY A 93 20.49 -7.41 -27.81
C GLY A 93 21.65 -7.57 -26.85
N GLY A 94 22.21 -8.79 -26.80
CA GLY A 94 23.31 -9.10 -25.90
C GLY A 94 24.03 -10.42 -26.17
N LEU A 95 24.04 -10.92 -27.41
CA LEU A 95 25.03 -11.87 -27.91
C LEU A 95 25.30 -11.53 -29.37
N SER A 96 26.17 -10.53 -29.60
CA SER A 96 26.85 -10.44 -30.90
C SER A 96 28.07 -11.35 -30.81
N PRO A 97 28.25 -12.35 -31.70
CA PRO A 97 29.50 -13.09 -31.77
C PRO A 97 30.63 -12.10 -32.07
N GLN A 98 31.66 -12.06 -31.23
CA GLN A 98 32.88 -11.34 -31.55
C GLN A 98 33.35 -11.81 -32.93
N GLN A 99 33.48 -10.84 -33.84
CA GLN A 99 34.00 -11.04 -35.18
C GLN A 99 35.41 -11.61 -35.06
N SER A 100 35.54 -12.91 -35.35
CA SER A 100 36.81 -13.61 -35.54
C SER A 100 37.47 -13.06 -36.80
N SER A 101 38.30 -12.02 -36.65
CA SER A 101 39.29 -11.66 -37.66
C SER A 101 40.45 -12.66 -37.56
N SER A 102 40.64 -13.45 -38.61
CA SER A 102 41.90 -14.09 -39.01
C SER A 102 42.00 -13.99 -40.52
#